data_AF-A0A7V6DC33-F1
#
_entry.id   AF-A0A7V6DC33-F1
#
_cell.length_a   1.000
_cell.length_b   1.000
_cell.length_c   1.000
_cell.angle_alpha   90.00
_cell.angle_beta   90.00
_cell.angle_gamma   90.00
#
_symmetry.space_group_name_H-M   'P 1'
#
loop_
_entity.id
_entity.type
_entity.pdbx_description
1 polymer ?
#
loop_
_entity_poly.entity_id
_entity_poly.type
_entity_poly.pdbx_seq_one_letter_code
_entity_poly.pdbx_strand_id
1 'polypeptide(L)'
;MKAVTLALWWSCMIAMMSTASAQEALWLVRGVPAHGLVVSRVNLQPFTGGARAVSLHAMLLPDRKPVPVQFVPSGGSGEGILVAQLPGAGDWRVQLQIRPGGETAPKPAGMVSTQHYEMLFTDSRRAGYPSLIVLREAGKRLDTFVWNDRVHHPEAGSFFLRYDPEARAEIVADGEICTVVRVQARYCQPDGRRPPSEPSAVYHWFLFKRLPLAYVTVQAGQKQSFPWQEFHFLEFHFPDQSFTAWAGGEPPRREVFNADNETVYLSDWGALVEGQSVLG
;
A
#
# COMPACT_ATOMS: atom_id res chain seq x y z
N MET A 1 51.28 22.46 54.68
CA MET A 1 50.60 22.76 53.40
C MET A 1 49.13 22.38 53.57
N LYS A 2 48.23 23.35 53.47
CA LYS A 2 46.80 23.21 53.80
C LYS A 2 46.05 22.61 52.62
N ALA A 3 45.26 21.57 52.88
CA ALA A 3 44.17 21.13 52.03
C ALA A 3 43.02 22.15 52.10
N VAL A 4 42.40 22.47 50.97
CA VAL A 4 41.08 23.11 50.91
C VAL A 4 40.26 22.41 49.82
N THR A 5 39.19 21.80 50.30
CA THR A 5 38.09 21.17 49.59
C THR A 5 37.30 22.22 48.81
N LEU A 6 37.01 21.98 47.53
CA LEU A 6 35.97 22.71 46.79
C LEU A 6 34.90 21.70 46.37
N ALA A 7 33.80 21.70 47.12
CA ALA A 7 32.55 21.09 46.70
C ALA A 7 31.85 22.06 45.75
N LEU A 8 31.73 21.69 44.47
CA LEU A 8 30.80 22.35 43.56
C LEU A 8 29.57 21.47 43.40
N TRP A 9 28.46 21.97 43.93
CA TRP A 9 27.12 21.48 43.66
C TRP A 9 26.77 21.78 42.20
N TRP A 10 26.56 20.75 41.39
CA TRP A 10 25.87 20.88 40.12
C TRP A 10 24.47 20.30 40.28
N SER A 11 23.49 21.19 40.16
CA SER A 11 22.07 20.88 40.10
C SER A 11 21.83 19.84 39.01
N CYS A 12 21.39 18.66 39.42
CA CYS A 12 20.89 17.64 38.51
C CYS A 12 19.57 18.17 37.94
N MET A 13 19.59 18.70 36.71
CA MET A 13 18.36 18.81 35.92
C MET A 13 17.83 17.39 35.75
N ILE A 14 16.82 17.04 36.54
CA ILE A 14 15.92 15.95 36.19
C ILE A 14 15.17 16.46 34.96
N ALA A 15 15.74 16.24 33.79
CA ALA A 15 14.94 16.15 32.59
C ALA A 15 14.01 14.96 32.83
N MET A 16 12.78 15.24 33.23
CA MET A 16 11.69 14.29 33.07
C MET A 16 11.58 14.06 31.58
N MET A 17 12.35 13.09 31.07
CA MET A 17 12.02 12.43 29.83
C MET A 17 10.63 11.86 30.08
N SER A 18 9.60 12.57 29.60
CA SER A 18 8.28 12.01 29.40
C SER A 18 8.49 10.75 28.58
N THR A 19 8.57 9.61 29.26
CA THR A 19 8.47 8.32 28.61
C THR A 19 7.10 8.34 27.95
N ALA A 20 7.07 8.42 26.62
CA ALA A 20 5.83 8.34 25.87
C ALA A 20 5.15 7.03 26.32
N SER A 21 4.10 7.15 27.13
CA SER A 21 3.43 5.98 27.68
C SER A 21 2.78 5.24 26.51
N ALA A 22 3.05 3.94 26.42
CA ALA A 22 2.39 3.10 25.44
C ALA A 22 0.89 3.16 25.69
N GLN A 23 0.13 3.54 24.68
CA GLN A 23 -1.32 3.47 24.71
C GLN A 23 -1.74 2.06 24.33
N GLU A 24 -2.80 1.56 24.95
CA GLU A 24 -3.35 0.25 24.62
C GLU A 24 -4.71 0.39 23.93
N ALA A 25 -4.93 -0.45 22.92
CA ALA A 25 -6.21 -0.56 22.23
C ALA A 25 -6.59 -2.02 22.05
N LEU A 26 -7.88 -2.32 22.07
CA LEU A 26 -8.42 -3.63 21.70
C LEU A 26 -8.94 -3.57 20.27
N TRP A 27 -8.37 -4.39 19.39
CA TRP A 27 -8.83 -4.57 18.03
C TRP A 27 -9.59 -5.90 17.93
N LEU A 28 -10.88 -5.80 17.63
CA LEU A 28 -11.76 -6.95 17.38
C LEU A 28 -11.81 -7.21 15.88
N VAL A 29 -11.33 -8.37 15.47
CA VAL A 29 -11.31 -8.78 14.05
C VAL A 29 -12.26 -9.95 13.89
N ARG A 30 -13.12 -9.91 12.88
CA ARG A 30 -14.11 -10.95 12.62
C ARG A 30 -13.94 -11.53 11.22
N GLY A 31 -14.27 -12.80 11.05
CA GLY A 31 -14.31 -13.46 9.75
C GLY A 31 -12.95 -13.48 9.04
N VAL A 32 -11.87 -13.67 9.80
CA VAL A 32 -10.52 -13.75 9.23
C VAL A 32 -10.44 -14.96 8.30
N PRO A 33 -9.85 -14.84 7.10
CA PRO A 33 -9.72 -15.95 6.17
C PRO A 33 -8.67 -16.98 6.65
N ALA A 34 -8.67 -18.16 6.03
CA ALA A 34 -7.77 -19.26 6.39
C ALA A 34 -6.28 -18.89 6.37
N HIS A 35 -5.88 -18.01 5.45
CA HIS A 35 -4.50 -17.52 5.35
C HIS A 35 -4.16 -16.44 6.39
N GLY A 36 -5.09 -16.03 7.26
CA GLY A 36 -4.83 -15.17 8.43
C GLY A 36 -4.51 -13.70 8.14
N LEU A 37 -4.42 -13.29 6.88
CA LEU A 37 -4.13 -11.89 6.54
C LEU A 37 -5.34 -11.01 6.83
N VAL A 38 -5.10 -9.89 7.49
CA VAL A 38 -6.10 -8.86 7.77
C VAL A 38 -5.56 -7.53 7.30
N VAL A 39 -6.40 -6.78 6.59
CA VAL A 39 -6.13 -5.40 6.17
C VAL A 39 -7.32 -4.56 6.61
N SER A 40 -7.08 -3.53 7.42
CA SER A 40 -8.14 -2.66 7.95
C SER A 40 -7.74 -1.20 7.88
N ARG A 41 -8.68 -0.34 7.46
CA ARG A 41 -8.56 1.10 7.69
C ARG A 41 -8.72 1.36 9.18
N VAL A 42 -7.86 2.22 9.74
CA VAL A 42 -7.90 2.61 11.15
C VAL A 42 -7.61 4.10 11.30
N ASN A 43 -8.09 4.68 12.39
CA ASN A 43 -7.66 6.00 12.85
C ASN A 43 -7.02 5.84 14.24
N LEU A 44 -5.69 5.97 14.29
CA LEU A 44 -4.88 5.89 15.50
C LEU A 44 -4.61 7.25 16.15
N GLN A 45 -5.11 8.35 15.58
CA GLN A 45 -4.91 9.70 16.09
C GLN A 45 -5.21 9.84 17.60
N PRO A 46 -6.28 9.23 18.15
CA PRO A 46 -6.57 9.30 19.59
C PRO A 46 -5.47 8.71 20.48
N PHE A 47 -4.66 7.77 19.96
CA PHE A 47 -3.61 7.08 20.70
C PHE A 47 -2.23 7.69 20.50
N THR A 48 -2.06 8.54 19.48
CA THR A 48 -0.74 9.04 19.07
C THR A 48 -0.55 10.52 19.33
N GLY A 49 -1.62 11.24 19.74
CA GLY A 49 -1.58 12.68 19.95
C GLY A 49 -1.20 13.46 18.69
N GLY A 50 -1.45 12.88 17.51
CA GLY A 50 -1.08 13.47 16.22
C GLY A 50 0.31 13.08 15.70
N ALA A 51 1.03 12.16 16.36
CA ALA A 51 2.26 11.62 15.79
C ALA A 51 2.00 10.97 14.42
N ARG A 52 2.83 11.31 13.43
CA ARG A 52 2.73 10.83 12.05
C ARG A 52 3.24 9.40 11.89
N ALA A 53 4.30 9.06 12.63
CA ALA A 53 4.83 7.71 12.70
C ALA A 53 4.42 7.04 14.01
N VAL A 54 4.11 5.75 13.93
CA VAL A 54 3.70 4.92 15.05
C VAL A 54 4.49 3.63 15.06
N SER A 55 4.84 3.16 16.25
CA SER A 55 5.31 1.80 16.49
C SER A 55 4.18 0.99 17.12
N LEU A 56 3.96 -0.21 16.60
CA LEU A 56 2.91 -1.11 17.03
C LEU A 56 3.50 -2.44 17.49
N HIS A 57 2.98 -2.94 18.60
CA HIS A 57 3.13 -4.33 19.00
C HIS A 57 1.74 -4.92 19.19
N ALA A 58 1.51 -6.13 18.67
CA ALA A 58 0.22 -6.80 18.74
C ALA A 58 0.35 -8.14 19.48
N MET A 59 -0.61 -8.43 20.36
CA MET A 59 -0.71 -9.69 21.07
C MET A 59 -2.14 -10.24 20.98
N LEU A 60 -2.26 -11.55 20.75
CA LEU A 60 -3.55 -12.25 20.82
C LEU A 60 -4.03 -12.36 22.26
N LEU A 61 -5.34 -12.25 22.45
CA LEU A 61 -5.97 -12.55 23.74
C LEU A 61 -6.72 -13.88 23.67
N PRO A 62 -6.74 -14.67 24.77
CA PRO A 62 -6.10 -14.39 26.06
C PRO A 62 -4.62 -14.82 26.15
N ASP A 63 -4.13 -15.64 25.20
CA ASP A 63 -2.83 -16.34 25.28
C ASP A 63 -1.58 -15.43 25.25
N ARG A 64 -1.74 -14.14 24.92
CA ARG A 64 -0.66 -13.15 24.75
C ARG A 64 0.44 -13.56 23.76
N LYS A 65 0.08 -14.37 22.76
CA LYS A 65 1.00 -14.70 21.66
C LYS A 65 1.21 -13.47 20.77
N PRO A 66 2.46 -13.10 20.46
CA PRO A 66 2.72 -11.97 19.58
C PRO A 66 2.20 -12.25 18.16
N VAL A 67 1.75 -11.19 17.49
CA VAL A 67 1.27 -11.24 16.11
C VAL A 67 2.01 -10.20 15.28
N PRO A 68 2.52 -10.56 14.09
CA PRO A 68 3.05 -9.58 13.16
C PRO A 68 1.98 -8.55 12.82
N VAL A 69 2.32 -7.27 12.98
CA VAL A 69 1.47 -6.14 12.66
C VAL A 69 2.30 -5.03 11.99
N GLN A 70 1.68 -4.33 11.05
CA GLN A 70 2.29 -3.22 10.33
C GLN A 70 1.25 -2.13 10.13
N PHE A 71 1.62 -0.87 10.39
CA PHE A 71 0.78 0.28 10.09
C PHE A 71 1.40 1.12 8.98
N VAL A 72 0.56 1.56 8.06
CA VAL A 72 0.93 2.36 6.90
C VAL A 72 0.08 3.62 6.91
N PRO A 73 0.67 4.80 7.17
CA PRO A 73 -0.09 6.05 7.23
C PRO A 73 -0.60 6.46 5.85
N SER A 74 -1.82 7.01 5.79
CA SER A 74 -2.47 7.47 4.55
C SER A 74 -2.33 8.98 4.30
N GLY A 75 -1.33 9.62 4.91
CA GLY A 75 -1.00 11.06 4.74
C GLY A 75 -1.59 12.00 5.80
N GLY A 76 -2.71 11.64 6.44
CA GLY A 76 -3.28 12.35 7.59
C GLY A 76 -2.62 11.99 8.93
N SER A 77 -2.86 12.77 9.99
CA SER A 77 -2.35 12.41 11.33
C SER A 77 -3.12 11.21 11.88
N GLY A 78 -2.48 10.06 11.99
CA GLY A 78 -3.02 8.85 12.63
C GLY A 78 -3.94 7.99 11.76
N GLU A 79 -4.40 8.47 10.60
CA GLU A 79 -5.14 7.65 9.64
C GLU A 79 -4.21 6.75 8.82
N GLY A 80 -4.64 5.52 8.57
CA GLY A 80 -3.88 4.61 7.74
C GLY A 80 -4.47 3.21 7.63
N ILE A 81 -3.65 2.31 7.11
CA ILE A 81 -3.96 0.89 6.98
C ILE A 81 -3.18 0.11 8.04
N LEU A 82 -3.90 -0.67 8.81
CA LEU A 82 -3.35 -1.69 9.70
C LEU A 82 -3.39 -3.04 8.99
N VAL A 83 -2.23 -3.69 8.92
CA VAL A 83 -2.03 -5.01 8.34
C VAL A 83 -1.59 -5.96 9.45
N ALA A 84 -2.20 -7.14 9.54
CA ALA A 84 -1.79 -8.17 10.49
C ALA A 84 -1.79 -9.56 9.87
N GLN A 85 -0.91 -10.43 10.39
CA GLN A 85 -0.87 -11.85 10.05
C GLN A 85 -1.32 -12.67 11.27
N LEU A 86 -2.59 -13.04 11.29
CA LEU A 86 -3.17 -13.88 12.34
C LEU A 86 -2.90 -15.38 12.06
N PRO A 87 -3.05 -16.25 13.08
CA PRO A 87 -2.72 -17.67 12.94
C PRO A 87 -3.60 -18.47 11.97
N GLY A 88 -4.79 -17.97 11.63
CA GLY A 88 -5.72 -18.65 10.73
C GLY A 88 -7.12 -18.06 10.76
N ALA A 89 -8.09 -18.83 10.25
CA ALA A 89 -9.48 -18.37 10.11
C ALA A 89 -10.18 -18.12 11.45
N GLY A 90 -11.17 -17.22 11.43
CA GLY A 90 -12.11 -17.02 12.54
C GLY A 90 -12.11 -15.61 13.12
N ASP A 91 -12.62 -15.50 14.35
CA ASP A 91 -12.73 -14.23 15.06
C ASP A 91 -11.60 -14.11 16.09
N TRP A 92 -10.96 -12.94 16.13
CA TRP A 92 -9.77 -12.71 16.93
C TRP A 92 -9.88 -11.42 17.76
N ARG A 93 -9.28 -11.47 18.95
CA ARG A 93 -9.11 -10.33 19.85
C ARG A 93 -7.63 -10.01 19.93
N VAL A 94 -7.24 -8.83 19.47
CA VAL A 94 -5.84 -8.40 19.41
C VAL A 94 -5.66 -7.18 20.30
N GLN A 95 -4.79 -7.28 21.29
CA GLN A 95 -4.33 -6.13 22.06
C GLN A 95 -3.22 -5.44 21.27
N LEU A 96 -3.39 -4.16 21.00
CA LEU A 96 -2.40 -3.30 20.35
C LEU A 96 -1.74 -2.43 21.42
N GLN A 97 -0.41 -2.44 21.46
CA GLN A 97 0.39 -1.44 22.16
C GLN A 97 0.92 -0.44 21.15
N ILE A 98 0.51 0.82 21.30
CA ILE A 98 0.74 1.90 20.36
C ILE A 98 1.69 2.90 21.00
N ARG A 99 2.76 3.24 20.29
CA ARG A 99 3.72 4.26 20.71
C ARG A 99 3.99 5.22 19.55
N PRO A 100 4.31 6.50 19.81
CA PRO A 100 4.94 7.35 18.81
C PRO A 100 6.21 6.66 18.28
N GLY A 101 6.32 6.58 16.96
CA GLY A 101 7.46 5.97 16.27
C GLY A 101 8.36 7.03 15.64
N GLY A 102 9.56 6.61 15.22
CA GLY A 102 10.40 7.43 14.34
C GLY A 102 9.90 7.37 12.90
N GLU A 103 9.83 8.51 12.22
CA GLU A 103 9.59 8.54 10.79
C GLU A 103 10.77 7.89 10.06
N THR A 104 10.49 6.86 9.25
CA THR A 104 11.48 6.36 8.29
C THR A 104 11.29 7.12 7.00
N ALA A 105 12.33 7.78 6.53
CA ALA A 105 12.29 8.49 5.26
C ALA A 105 11.95 7.50 4.12
N PRO A 106 10.98 7.82 3.25
CA PRO A 106 10.71 7.03 2.06
C PRO A 106 11.97 6.90 1.20
N LYS A 107 12.14 5.74 0.57
CA LYS A 107 13.25 5.47 -0.35
C LYS A 107 12.69 5.28 -1.76
N PRO A 108 13.41 5.67 -2.82
CA PRO A 108 13.00 5.37 -4.19
C PRO A 108 12.69 3.87 -4.34
N ALA A 109 11.56 3.55 -4.99
CA ALA A 109 11.15 2.17 -5.19
C ALA A 109 11.99 1.50 -6.28
N GLY A 110 12.40 0.27 -5.99
CA GLY A 110 13.19 -0.58 -6.87
C GLY A 110 12.39 -1.76 -7.42
N MET A 111 13.06 -2.89 -7.55
CA MET A 111 12.40 -4.20 -7.60
C MET A 111 11.91 -4.58 -6.20
N VAL A 112 10.65 -4.96 -6.06
CA VAL A 112 10.10 -5.56 -4.85
C VAL A 112 9.88 -7.04 -5.09
N SER A 113 10.41 -7.87 -4.21
CA SER A 113 10.36 -9.33 -4.30
C SER A 113 9.49 -9.93 -3.21
N THR A 114 8.56 -10.81 -3.59
CA THR A 114 7.80 -11.69 -2.69
C THR A 114 8.17 -13.16 -2.96
N GLN A 115 7.57 -14.09 -2.21
CA GLN A 115 7.69 -15.53 -2.48
C GLN A 115 7.07 -15.95 -3.83
N HIS A 116 6.08 -15.21 -4.33
CA HIS A 116 5.28 -15.63 -5.49
C HIS A 116 5.60 -14.81 -6.75
N TYR A 117 5.97 -13.54 -6.58
CA TYR A 117 6.20 -12.64 -7.69
C TYR A 117 7.26 -11.57 -7.39
N GLU A 118 7.72 -10.89 -8.44
CA GLU A 118 8.49 -9.66 -8.36
C GLU A 118 7.79 -8.54 -9.13
N MET A 119 7.88 -7.30 -8.64
CA MET A 119 7.36 -6.11 -9.32
C MET A 119 8.40 -4.99 -9.34
N LEU A 120 8.64 -4.40 -10.52
CA LEU A 120 9.59 -3.30 -10.72
C LEU A 120 8.88 -1.94 -10.83
N PHE A 121 9.28 -0.98 -10.00
CA PHE A 121 8.68 0.36 -9.94
C PHE A 121 9.61 1.49 -10.45
N THR A 122 10.77 1.17 -11.04
CA THR A 122 11.80 2.16 -11.42
C THR A 122 11.58 2.82 -12.79
N ASP A 123 10.60 2.37 -13.59
CA ASP A 123 10.39 2.94 -14.94
C ASP A 123 9.58 4.23 -14.86
N SER A 124 10.27 5.37 -14.91
CA SER A 124 9.63 6.69 -14.93
C SER A 124 8.75 6.91 -16.16
N ARG A 125 8.93 6.14 -17.24
CA ARG A 125 8.04 6.20 -18.42
C ARG A 125 6.65 5.63 -18.15
N ARG A 126 6.46 4.95 -17.01
CA ARG A 126 5.17 4.43 -16.54
C ARG A 126 4.69 5.11 -15.28
N ALA A 127 5.13 6.35 -15.04
CA ALA A 127 4.76 7.13 -13.87
C ALA A 127 5.01 6.40 -12.53
N GLY A 128 6.05 5.56 -12.46
CA GLY A 128 6.39 4.79 -11.25
C GLY A 128 5.45 3.63 -10.93
N TYR A 129 4.50 3.28 -11.80
CA TYR A 129 3.71 2.05 -11.67
C TYR A 129 4.56 0.80 -11.93
N PRO A 130 4.09 -0.40 -11.53
CA PRO A 130 4.72 -1.65 -11.94
C PRO A 130 4.96 -1.67 -13.45
N SER A 131 6.20 -1.86 -13.84
CA SER A 131 6.65 -1.86 -15.24
C SER A 131 7.08 -3.24 -15.73
N LEU A 132 7.33 -4.13 -14.77
CA LEU A 132 7.67 -5.51 -14.97
C LEU A 132 7.06 -6.30 -13.82
N ILE A 133 6.46 -7.45 -14.15
CA ILE A 133 6.00 -8.46 -13.21
C ILE A 133 6.66 -9.78 -13.57
N VAL A 134 7.26 -10.44 -12.59
CA VAL A 134 7.79 -11.82 -12.74
C VAL A 134 6.95 -12.74 -11.87
N LEU A 135 6.26 -13.71 -12.47
CA LEU A 135 5.56 -14.79 -11.76
C LEU A 135 6.57 -15.91 -11.53
N ARG A 136 7.00 -16.11 -10.28
CA ARG A 136 8.14 -16.97 -9.97
C ARG A 136 7.88 -18.44 -10.27
N GLU A 137 6.71 -18.94 -9.87
CA GLU A 137 6.36 -20.35 -10.03
C GLU A 137 6.22 -20.75 -11.51
N ALA A 138 5.64 -19.89 -12.34
CA ALA A 138 5.58 -20.08 -13.80
C ALA A 138 6.89 -19.74 -14.52
N GLY A 139 7.86 -19.10 -13.86
CA GLY A 139 9.04 -18.52 -14.51
C GLY A 139 8.68 -17.47 -15.58
N LYS A 140 7.48 -16.88 -15.50
CA LYS A 140 6.94 -16.01 -16.55
C LYS A 140 7.28 -14.55 -16.26
N ARG A 141 7.75 -13.86 -17.30
CA ARG A 141 8.09 -12.44 -17.27
C ARG A 141 7.07 -11.66 -18.08
N LEU A 142 6.57 -10.57 -17.51
CA LEU A 142 5.58 -9.68 -18.10
C LEU A 142 6.12 -8.26 -18.11
N ASP A 143 6.33 -7.67 -19.28
CA ASP A 143 6.82 -6.28 -19.42
C ASP A 143 6.20 -5.52 -20.60
N THR A 144 5.31 -6.16 -21.37
CA THR A 144 4.58 -5.60 -22.52
C THR A 144 3.28 -4.88 -22.14
N PHE A 145 2.78 -5.10 -20.91
CA PHE A 145 1.54 -4.49 -20.42
C PHE A 145 1.67 -2.98 -20.20
N VAL A 146 0.57 -2.28 -20.00
CA VAL A 146 0.50 -0.88 -19.55
C VAL A 146 -0.64 -0.70 -18.56
N TRP A 147 -0.44 0.16 -17.57
CA TRP A 147 -1.52 0.67 -16.74
C TRP A 147 -2.19 1.83 -17.49
N ASN A 148 -3.51 1.74 -17.67
CA ASN A 148 -4.30 2.69 -18.47
C ASN A 148 -5.23 3.56 -17.60
N ASP A 149 -4.96 3.64 -16.30
CA ASP A 149 -5.65 4.50 -15.34
C ASP A 149 -5.74 5.95 -15.83
N ARG A 150 -6.98 6.42 -15.93
CA ARG A 150 -7.35 7.70 -16.56
C ARG A 150 -8.56 8.34 -15.92
N VAL A 151 -8.66 9.65 -16.11
CA VAL A 151 -9.92 10.39 -16.03
C VAL A 151 -10.35 10.80 -17.43
N HIS A 152 -11.66 10.80 -17.69
CA HIS A 152 -12.20 11.21 -18.99
C HIS A 152 -13.46 12.05 -18.85
N HIS A 153 -13.57 13.04 -19.74
CA HIS A 153 -14.80 13.79 -20.00
C HIS A 153 -14.88 14.04 -21.51
N PRO A 154 -16.05 13.87 -22.16
CA PRO A 154 -16.17 14.01 -23.62
C PRO A 154 -15.61 15.33 -24.18
N GLU A 155 -15.84 16.44 -23.48
CA GLU A 155 -15.39 17.78 -23.92
C GLU A 155 -13.92 18.07 -23.60
N ALA A 156 -13.36 17.45 -22.55
CA ALA A 156 -11.98 17.72 -22.11
C ALA A 156 -10.97 16.70 -22.65
N GLY A 157 -11.45 15.52 -23.07
CA GLY A 157 -10.62 14.38 -23.46
C GLY A 157 -10.20 13.53 -22.27
N SER A 158 -9.23 12.64 -22.52
CA SER A 158 -8.66 11.74 -21.52
C SER A 158 -7.31 12.22 -21.02
N PHE A 159 -7.06 12.02 -19.73
CA PHE A 159 -5.79 12.27 -19.07
C PHE A 159 -5.40 11.03 -18.28
N PHE A 160 -4.16 10.58 -18.41
CA PHE A 160 -3.68 9.31 -17.88
C PHE A 160 -2.55 9.53 -16.87
N LEU A 161 -2.45 8.64 -15.89
CA LEU A 161 -1.35 8.72 -14.91
C LEU A 161 0.01 8.39 -15.53
N ARG A 162 0.06 7.42 -16.45
CA ARG A 162 1.31 6.94 -17.08
C ARG A 162 2.12 8.01 -17.80
N TYR A 163 1.50 9.15 -18.15
CA TYR A 163 2.15 10.24 -18.86
C TYR A 163 2.68 11.34 -17.93
N ASP A 164 2.62 11.18 -16.61
CA ASP A 164 3.22 12.15 -15.68
C ASP A 164 4.75 12.01 -15.63
N PRO A 165 5.51 13.01 -16.14
CA PRO A 165 6.98 12.95 -16.12
C PRO A 165 7.57 13.18 -14.71
N GLU A 166 6.79 13.68 -13.75
CA GLU A 166 7.26 13.96 -12.39
C GLU A 166 6.68 12.98 -11.35
N ALA A 167 6.10 11.88 -11.80
CA ALA A 167 5.60 10.85 -10.92
C ALA A 167 6.72 10.22 -10.08
N ARG A 168 6.36 9.75 -8.89
CA ARG A 168 7.30 9.21 -7.91
C ARG A 168 6.80 7.88 -7.38
N ALA A 169 7.68 6.90 -7.32
CA ALA A 169 7.46 5.64 -6.63
C ALA A 169 8.45 5.50 -5.48
N GLU A 170 7.94 5.25 -4.28
CA GLU A 170 8.73 5.18 -3.06
C GLU A 170 8.31 3.99 -2.19
N ILE A 171 9.27 3.27 -1.61
CA ILE A 171 9.00 2.33 -0.53
C ILE A 171 8.73 3.16 0.73
N VAL A 172 7.51 3.06 1.25
CA VAL A 172 7.05 3.80 2.44
C VAL A 172 6.96 2.92 3.68
N ALA A 173 6.95 1.60 3.50
CA ALA A 173 7.08 0.62 4.57
C ALA A 173 7.68 -0.68 4.01
N ASP A 174 8.56 -1.31 4.77
CA ASP A 174 9.11 -2.63 4.47
C ASP A 174 9.12 -3.47 5.75
N GLY A 175 7.96 -4.05 6.06
CA GLY A 175 7.76 -4.84 7.28
C GLY A 175 7.78 -6.34 7.01
N GLU A 176 7.57 -7.15 8.05
CA GLU A 176 7.58 -8.62 7.92
C GLU A 176 6.44 -9.16 7.04
N ILE A 177 5.31 -8.44 6.97
CA ILE A 177 4.10 -8.90 6.29
C ILE A 177 4.12 -8.51 4.81
N CYS A 178 4.45 -7.24 4.53
CA CYS A 178 4.43 -6.69 3.20
C CYS A 178 5.45 -5.56 3.04
N THR A 179 5.88 -5.37 1.80
CA THR A 179 6.53 -4.13 1.36
C THR A 179 5.47 -3.26 0.71
N VAL A 180 5.47 -1.96 1.03
CA VAL A 180 4.47 -1.01 0.55
C VAL A 180 5.12 0.05 -0.30
N VAL A 181 4.72 0.10 -1.56
CA VAL A 181 5.16 1.12 -2.51
C VAL A 181 4.07 2.16 -2.68
N ARG A 182 4.41 3.42 -2.43
CA ARG A 182 3.57 4.57 -2.73
C ARG A 182 3.93 5.10 -4.12
N VAL A 183 2.94 5.21 -5.00
CA VAL A 183 3.06 5.84 -6.31
C VAL A 183 2.23 7.12 -6.31
N GLN A 184 2.87 8.25 -6.57
CA GLN A 184 2.20 9.56 -6.68
C GLN A 184 2.34 10.06 -8.11
N ALA A 185 1.20 10.36 -8.75
CA ALA A 185 1.16 10.81 -10.12
C ALA A 185 -0.01 11.76 -10.37
N ARG A 186 0.07 12.51 -11.47
CA ARG A 186 -0.92 13.48 -11.95
C ARG A 186 -1.49 12.98 -13.27
N TYR A 187 -2.76 13.27 -13.54
CA TYR A 187 -3.32 12.87 -14.83
C TYR A 187 -2.87 13.88 -15.90
N CYS A 188 -2.16 13.36 -16.91
CA CYS A 188 -1.56 14.13 -17.98
C CYS A 188 -1.95 13.56 -19.36
N GLN A 189 -1.87 14.39 -20.39
CA GLN A 189 -1.83 13.94 -21.77
C GLN A 189 -0.41 13.51 -22.17
N PRO A 190 -0.23 12.84 -23.33
CA PRO A 190 1.09 12.37 -23.77
C PRO A 190 2.17 13.45 -23.88
N ASP A 191 1.78 14.69 -24.13
CA ASP A 191 2.65 15.87 -24.18
C ASP A 191 2.95 16.46 -22.78
N GLY A 192 2.48 15.83 -21.71
CA GLY A 192 2.59 16.29 -20.33
C GLY A 192 1.54 17.33 -19.93
N ARG A 193 0.62 17.72 -20.83
CA ARG A 193 -0.40 18.72 -20.54
C ARG A 193 -1.38 18.21 -19.48
N ARG A 194 -1.67 19.06 -18.49
CA ARG A 194 -2.62 18.78 -17.41
C ARG A 194 -3.94 19.53 -17.65
N PRO A 195 -5.09 18.99 -17.22
CA PRO A 195 -6.35 19.72 -17.30
C PRO A 195 -6.42 20.79 -16.19
N PRO A 196 -7.24 21.84 -16.34
CA PRO A 196 -7.36 22.92 -15.35
C PRO A 196 -7.76 22.46 -13.95
N SER A 197 -8.53 21.36 -13.83
CA SER A 197 -8.92 20.80 -12.53
C SER A 197 -7.77 20.20 -11.73
N GLU A 198 -6.60 19.99 -12.36
CA GLU A 198 -5.41 19.43 -11.73
C GLU A 198 -5.65 18.13 -10.94
N PRO A 199 -6.28 17.10 -11.54
CA PRO A 199 -6.47 15.82 -10.87
C PRO A 199 -5.13 15.10 -10.67
N SER A 200 -5.05 14.36 -9.56
CA SER A 200 -3.89 13.57 -9.14
C SER A 200 -4.33 12.37 -8.32
N ALA A 201 -3.44 11.39 -8.18
CA ALA A 201 -3.70 10.22 -7.36
C ALA A 201 -2.47 9.72 -6.63
N VAL A 202 -2.72 9.13 -5.46
CA VAL A 202 -1.72 8.44 -4.64
C VAL A 202 -2.17 6.99 -4.47
N TYR A 203 -1.37 6.08 -4.97
CA TYR A 203 -1.58 4.64 -4.88
C TYR A 203 -0.65 4.09 -3.80
N HIS A 204 -1.16 3.17 -2.98
CA HIS A 204 -0.33 2.32 -2.13
C HIS A 204 -0.48 0.88 -2.57
N TRP A 205 0.62 0.26 -2.97
CA TRP A 205 0.73 -1.13 -3.37
C TRP A 205 1.27 -1.93 -2.20
N PHE A 206 0.41 -2.71 -1.54
CA PHE A 206 0.77 -3.61 -0.46
C PHE A 206 1.14 -4.97 -1.07
N LEU A 207 2.44 -5.22 -1.17
CA LEU A 207 2.99 -6.43 -1.79
C LEU A 207 3.29 -7.45 -0.69
N PHE A 208 2.42 -8.45 -0.53
CA PHE A 208 2.51 -9.40 0.58
C PHE A 208 3.64 -10.39 0.36
N LYS A 209 4.52 -10.54 1.36
CA LYS A 209 5.76 -11.33 1.21
C LYS A 209 5.50 -12.81 0.96
N ARG A 210 4.37 -13.35 1.44
CA ARG A 210 4.05 -14.79 1.44
C ARG A 210 2.76 -15.17 0.71
N LEU A 211 2.05 -14.20 0.13
CA LEU A 211 0.80 -14.43 -0.60
C LEU A 211 0.94 -13.92 -2.04
N PRO A 212 0.29 -14.57 -3.03
CA PRO A 212 0.29 -14.12 -4.42
C PRO A 212 -0.70 -12.94 -4.63
N LEU A 213 -0.67 -11.98 -3.71
CA LEU A 213 -1.66 -10.91 -3.59
C LEU A 213 -0.95 -9.54 -3.55
N ALA A 214 -1.45 -8.60 -4.33
CA ALA A 214 -1.18 -7.17 -4.22
C ALA A 214 -2.47 -6.45 -3.84
N TYR A 215 -2.55 -5.94 -2.60
CA TYR A 215 -3.66 -5.07 -2.22
C TYR A 215 -3.34 -3.62 -2.58
N VAL A 216 -4.25 -2.93 -3.27
CA VAL A 216 -4.01 -1.57 -3.74
C VAL A 216 -5.08 -0.63 -3.22
N THR A 217 -4.64 0.49 -2.65
CA THR A 217 -5.55 1.60 -2.32
C THR A 217 -5.23 2.82 -3.16
N VAL A 218 -6.24 3.54 -3.62
CA VAL A 218 -6.09 4.84 -4.28
C VAL A 218 -6.74 5.95 -3.46
N GLN A 219 -6.04 7.07 -3.36
CA GLN A 219 -6.61 8.37 -3.01
C GLN A 219 -6.48 9.27 -4.23
N ALA A 220 -7.60 9.53 -4.91
CA ALA A 220 -7.66 10.45 -6.04
C ALA A 220 -8.32 11.75 -5.61
N GLY A 221 -7.84 12.87 -6.14
CA GLY A 221 -8.37 14.19 -5.85
C GLY A 221 -8.01 15.19 -6.93
N GLN A 222 -8.61 16.37 -6.88
CA GLN A 222 -8.40 17.46 -7.83
C GLN A 222 -8.40 18.79 -7.09
N LYS A 223 -7.66 19.79 -7.61
CA LYS A 223 -7.58 21.11 -6.97
C LYS A 223 -8.82 21.95 -7.24
N GLN A 224 -9.38 21.85 -8.44
CA GLN A 224 -10.62 22.53 -8.81
C GLN A 224 -11.70 21.49 -9.09
N SER A 225 -12.92 21.78 -8.65
CA SER A 225 -14.06 20.89 -8.89
C SER A 225 -14.31 20.77 -10.40
N PHE A 226 -14.34 19.54 -10.88
CA PHE A 226 -14.70 19.19 -12.25
C PHE A 226 -15.35 17.80 -12.28
N PRO A 227 -16.50 17.63 -12.95
CA PRO A 227 -17.24 16.38 -12.95
C PRO A 227 -16.71 15.42 -14.03
N TRP A 228 -15.55 14.80 -13.78
CA TRP A 228 -15.08 13.70 -14.64
C TRP A 228 -16.16 12.61 -14.73
N GLN A 229 -16.48 12.18 -15.95
CA GLN A 229 -17.54 11.19 -16.19
C GLN A 229 -17.02 9.76 -16.04
N GLU A 230 -15.73 9.55 -16.27
CA GLU A 230 -15.09 8.25 -16.12
C GLU A 230 -13.84 8.37 -15.23
N PHE A 231 -13.66 7.35 -14.40
CA PHE A 231 -12.48 7.15 -13.57
C PHE A 231 -12.07 5.68 -13.68
N HIS A 232 -10.87 5.43 -14.20
CA HIS A 232 -10.32 4.10 -14.40
C HIS A 232 -9.26 3.81 -13.33
N PHE A 233 -9.43 2.70 -12.62
CA PHE A 233 -8.56 2.26 -11.53
C PHE A 233 -8.05 0.84 -11.83
N LEU A 234 -6.72 0.67 -11.78
CA LEU A 234 -6.02 -0.57 -12.09
C LEU A 234 -6.44 -1.17 -13.44
N GLU A 235 -6.58 -0.32 -14.46
CA GLU A 235 -6.85 -0.82 -15.80
C GLU A 235 -5.55 -1.40 -16.38
N PHE A 236 -5.50 -2.72 -16.41
CA PHE A 236 -4.33 -3.47 -16.84
C PHE A 236 -4.51 -3.95 -18.29
N HIS A 237 -3.84 -3.27 -19.22
CA HIS A 237 -3.89 -3.61 -20.65
C HIS A 237 -2.62 -4.35 -21.05
N PHE A 238 -2.76 -5.52 -21.67
CA PHE A 238 -1.63 -6.30 -22.19
C PHE A 238 -1.95 -6.80 -23.61
N PRO A 239 -1.06 -6.60 -24.58
CA PRO A 239 -1.35 -6.85 -25.99
C PRO A 239 -1.12 -8.31 -26.43
N ASP A 240 -0.72 -9.19 -25.51
CA ASP A 240 -0.28 -10.56 -25.79
C ASP A 240 -1.10 -11.60 -25.03
N GLN A 241 -0.79 -12.88 -25.22
CA GLN A 241 -1.42 -14.01 -24.52
C GLN A 241 -0.69 -14.31 -23.20
N SER A 242 -0.34 -13.25 -22.46
CA SER A 242 0.38 -13.35 -21.19
C SER A 242 -0.39 -14.05 -20.07
N PHE A 243 -1.69 -14.24 -20.24
CA PHE A 243 -2.52 -14.96 -19.28
C PHE A 243 -3.52 -15.85 -19.99
N THR A 244 -3.77 -17.00 -19.40
CA THR A 244 -4.73 -17.98 -19.91
C THR A 244 -6.15 -17.74 -19.39
N ALA A 245 -6.27 -17.15 -18.21
CA ALA A 245 -7.57 -16.92 -17.57
C ALA A 245 -7.52 -15.73 -16.61
N TRP A 246 -8.70 -15.25 -16.24
CA TRP A 246 -8.90 -14.32 -15.14
C TRP A 246 -9.93 -14.86 -14.16
N ALA A 247 -9.88 -14.35 -12.93
CA ALA A 247 -10.93 -14.55 -11.94
C ALA A 247 -11.20 -13.23 -11.21
N GLY A 248 -12.41 -13.00 -10.72
CA GLY A 248 -12.71 -11.81 -9.96
C GLY A 248 -14.18 -11.47 -9.86
N GLY A 249 -14.46 -10.33 -9.22
CA GLY A 249 -15.80 -9.82 -8.99
C GLY A 249 -16.53 -10.51 -7.84
N GLU A 250 -17.65 -9.91 -7.47
CA GLU A 250 -18.64 -10.47 -6.55
C GLU A 250 -20.01 -10.49 -7.26
N PRO A 251 -20.61 -11.67 -7.54
CA PRO A 251 -20.13 -13.01 -7.21
C PRO A 251 -18.87 -13.41 -7.99
N PRO A 252 -18.03 -14.32 -7.45
CA PRO A 252 -16.79 -14.76 -8.10
C PRO A 252 -17.05 -15.40 -9.47
N ARG A 253 -16.36 -14.88 -10.48
CA ARG A 253 -16.32 -15.45 -11.84
C ARG A 253 -14.89 -15.90 -12.17
N ARG A 254 -14.78 -16.87 -13.07
CA ARG A 254 -13.52 -17.31 -13.66
C ARG A 254 -13.75 -17.71 -15.10
N GLU A 255 -13.03 -17.08 -16.01
CA GLU A 255 -13.17 -17.29 -17.44
C GLU A 255 -11.80 -17.33 -18.12
N VAL A 256 -11.75 -17.94 -19.30
CA VAL A 256 -10.54 -18.00 -20.14
C VAL A 256 -10.37 -16.65 -20.85
N PHE A 257 -9.14 -16.17 -20.97
CA PHE A 257 -8.87 -15.02 -21.82
C PHE A 257 -9.01 -15.42 -23.29
N ASN A 258 -9.93 -14.78 -24.00
CA ASN A 258 -9.99 -14.81 -25.45
C ASN A 258 -9.31 -13.54 -25.97
N ALA A 259 -8.52 -13.64 -27.06
CA ALA A 259 -7.86 -12.49 -27.67
C ALA A 259 -8.85 -11.70 -28.56
N ASP A 260 -9.94 -11.24 -27.97
CA ASP A 260 -11.07 -10.58 -28.64
C ASP A 260 -11.06 -9.04 -28.48
N ASN A 261 -10.02 -8.50 -27.82
CA ASN A 261 -9.90 -7.09 -27.45
C ASN A 261 -11.02 -6.58 -26.52
N GLU A 262 -11.71 -7.45 -25.80
CA GLU A 262 -12.71 -7.05 -24.83
C GLU A 262 -12.08 -6.62 -23.50
N THR A 263 -12.77 -5.69 -22.82
CA THR A 263 -12.41 -5.25 -21.47
C THR A 263 -13.31 -5.94 -20.47
N VAL A 264 -12.72 -6.63 -19.50
CA VAL A 264 -13.45 -7.23 -18.39
C VAL A 264 -13.45 -6.28 -17.20
N TYR A 265 -14.64 -5.91 -16.75
CA TYR A 265 -14.84 -5.09 -15.54
C TYR A 265 -15.07 -5.99 -14.33
N LEU A 266 -14.30 -5.75 -13.28
CA LEU A 266 -14.36 -6.47 -12.02
C LEU A 266 -14.62 -5.50 -10.87
N SER A 267 -15.45 -5.92 -9.91
CA SER A 267 -15.60 -5.24 -8.62
C SER A 267 -14.73 -5.90 -7.56
N ASP A 268 -14.27 -5.13 -6.59
CA ASP A 268 -13.61 -5.55 -5.34
C ASP A 268 -12.24 -6.22 -5.49
N TRP A 269 -12.11 -7.25 -6.33
CA TRP A 269 -10.86 -7.97 -6.59
C TRP A 269 -10.82 -8.56 -8.01
N GLY A 270 -9.60 -8.78 -8.50
CA GLY A 270 -9.35 -9.45 -9.76
C GLY A 270 -8.01 -10.16 -9.71
N ALA A 271 -7.91 -11.26 -10.43
CA ALA A 271 -6.70 -12.08 -10.49
C ALA A 271 -6.43 -12.50 -11.93
N LEU A 272 -5.16 -12.47 -12.30
CA LEU A 272 -4.65 -12.96 -13.57
C LEU A 272 -4.03 -14.34 -13.33
N VAL A 273 -4.40 -15.31 -14.18
CA VAL A 273 -4.06 -16.72 -13.99
C VAL A 273 -3.25 -17.26 -15.16
N GLU A 274 -2.15 -17.91 -14.83
CA GLU A 274 -1.26 -18.60 -15.76
C GLU A 274 -0.88 -19.98 -15.22
N GLY A 275 -1.51 -21.02 -15.75
CA GLY A 275 -1.30 -22.39 -15.26
C GLY A 275 -1.66 -22.51 -13.78
N GLN A 276 -0.66 -22.80 -12.93
CA GLN A 276 -0.81 -22.84 -11.46
C GLN A 276 -0.49 -21.50 -10.79
N SER A 277 0.16 -20.57 -11.50
CA SER A 277 0.50 -19.26 -10.97
C SER A 277 -0.68 -18.31 -11.04
N VAL A 278 -0.82 -17.52 -9.99
CA VAL A 278 -1.84 -16.49 -9.86
C VAL A 278 -1.18 -15.21 -9.37
N LEU A 279 -1.64 -14.07 -9.88
CA LEU A 279 -1.44 -12.77 -9.25
C LEU A 279 -2.82 -12.14 -9.08
N GLY A 280 -3.20 -11.91 -7.83
CA GLY A 280 -4.42 -11.19 -7.46
C GLY A 280 -4.15 -9.90 -6.72
#